data_AF-A0A7W1Q342-F1
#
_entry.id   AF-A0A7W1Q342-F1
#
_cell.length_a   1.000
_cell.length_b   1.000
_cell.length_c   1.000
_cell.angle_alpha   90.00
_cell.angle_beta   90.00
_cell.angle_gamma   90.00
#
_symmetry.space_group_name_H-M   'P 1'
#
loop_
_entity.id
_entity.type
_entity.pdbx_description
1 polymer ?
#
loop_
_entity_poly.entity_id
_entity_poly.type
_entity_poly.pdbx_seq_one_letter_code
_entity_poly.pdbx_strand_id
1 'polypeptide(L)'
;LGALNIMGLATPHTAILSAVIFNALIIVALIPLALRGVRYRPTSAARLLRRNLLIYGLGGVVTPFVGIFLVDLLVRLIPGI
;
A
#
# COMPACT_ATOMS: atom_id res chain seq x y z
N LEU A 1 23.38 -1.12 10.54
CA LEU A 1 21.90 -1.15 10.64
C LEU A 1 21.19 -0.24 9.61
N GLY A 2 21.86 0.26 8.56
CA GLY A 2 21.26 1.16 7.55
C GLY A 2 20.97 0.54 6.17
N ALA A 3 21.11 -0.78 6.01
CA ALA A 3 21.11 -1.42 4.68
C ALA A 3 19.72 -1.83 4.13
N LEU A 4 18.65 -1.64 4.90
CA LEU A 4 17.27 -1.98 4.52
C LEU A 4 16.39 -0.74 4.27
N ASN A 5 16.98 0.46 4.20
CA ASN A 5 16.25 1.68 3.82
C ASN A 5 16.16 1.79 2.28
N ILE A 6 15.41 0.88 1.66
CA ILE A 6 15.21 0.85 0.20
C ILE A 6 14.42 2.09 -0.27
N MET A 7 13.69 2.77 0.63
CA MET A 7 12.83 3.92 0.32
C MET A 7 13.46 5.30 0.61
N GLY A 8 14.68 5.39 1.15
CA GLY A 8 15.34 6.67 1.42
C GLY A 8 14.59 7.56 2.43
N LEU A 9 13.90 6.95 3.40
CA LEU A 9 13.16 7.70 4.44
C LEU A 9 14.16 8.39 5.37
N ALA A 10 13.96 9.69 5.61
CA ALA A 10 14.97 10.59 6.19
C ALA A 10 15.25 10.33 7.67
N THR A 11 14.25 9.83 8.43
CA THR A 11 14.45 9.40 9.82
C THR A 11 13.61 8.15 10.12
N PRO A 12 14.05 7.25 11.04
CA PRO A 12 13.27 6.07 11.43
C PRO A 12 11.90 6.42 12.04
N HIS A 13 11.78 7.60 12.64
CA HIS A 13 10.57 8.05 13.31
C HIS A 13 9.46 8.41 12.31
N THR A 14 9.75 9.20 11.26
CA THR A 14 8.74 9.56 10.24
C THR A 14 8.33 8.35 9.40
N ALA A 15 9.23 7.38 9.20
CA ALA A 15 8.93 6.14 8.52
C ALA A 15 7.87 5.30 9.25
N ILE A 16 8.02 5.13 10.56
CA ILE A 16 7.04 4.39 11.39
C ILE A 16 5.70 5.13 11.41
N LEU A 17 5.71 6.44 11.59
CA LEU A 17 4.49 7.27 11.59
C LEU A 17 3.73 7.15 10.27
N SER A 18 4.44 7.28 9.14
CA SER A 18 3.84 7.18 7.80
C SER A 18 3.28 5.79 7.53
N ALA A 19 3.95 4.73 7.99
CA ALA A 19 3.44 3.36 7.88
C ALA A 19 2.15 3.15 8.68
N VAL A 20 2.07 3.67 9.91
CA VAL A 20 0.87 3.58 10.75
C VAL A 20 -0.29 4.38 10.13
N ILE A 21 -0.03 5.60 9.66
CA ILE A 21 -1.03 6.43 8.98
C ILE A 21 -1.53 5.73 7.72
N PHE A 22 -0.64 5.20 6.88
CA PHE A 22 -1.03 4.47 5.68
C PHE A 22 -1.92 3.27 6.01
N ASN A 23 -1.59 2.47 7.03
CA ASN A 23 -2.41 1.35 7.46
C ASN A 23 -3.82 1.78 7.90
N ALA A 24 -3.94 2.90 8.61
CA ALA A 24 -5.24 3.43 9.01
C ALA A 24 -6.08 3.86 7.78
N LEU A 25 -5.46 4.52 6.80
CA LEU A 25 -6.13 5.00 5.59
C LEU A 25 -6.51 3.85 4.64
N ILE A 26 -5.63 2.86 4.45
CA ILE A 26 -5.83 1.80 3.47
C ILE A 26 -6.99 0.88 3.88
N ILE A 27 -7.20 0.65 5.17
CA ILE A 27 -8.34 -0.12 5.67
C ILE A 27 -9.65 0.56 5.24
N VAL A 28 -9.80 1.86 5.52
CA VAL A 28 -11.00 2.62 5.17
C VAL A 28 -11.23 2.63 3.65
N ALA A 29 -10.16 2.79 2.87
CA ALA A 29 -10.23 2.76 1.40
C ALA A 29 -10.67 1.40 0.85
N LEU A 30 -10.31 0.29 1.52
CA LEU A 30 -10.63 -1.06 1.07
C LEU A 30 -12.00 -1.57 1.54
N ILE A 31 -12.61 -0.99 2.59
CA ILE A 31 -13.97 -1.33 3.04
C ILE A 31 -15.00 -1.34 1.89
N PRO A 32 -15.13 -0.30 1.04
CA PRO A 32 -16.12 -0.32 -0.04
C PRO A 32 -15.81 -1.41 -1.09
N LEU A 33 -14.54 -1.75 -1.30
CA LEU A 33 -14.15 -2.84 -2.19
C LEU A 33 -14.56 -4.20 -1.61
N ALA A 34 -14.38 -4.38 -0.29
CA ALA A 34 -14.81 -5.60 0.42
C ALA A 34 -16.33 -5.78 0.38
N LEU A 35 -17.09 -4.69 0.51
CA LEU A 35 -18.57 -4.73 0.48
C LEU A 35 -19.14 -4.97 -0.93
N ARG A 36 -18.52 -4.42 -1.98
CA ARG A 36 -19.00 -4.59 -3.36
C ARG A 36 -18.74 -5.98 -3.94
N GLY A 37 -17.81 -6.74 -3.34
CA GLY A 37 -17.38 -8.04 -3.82
C GLY A 37 -16.63 -7.95 -5.16
N VAL A 38 -15.88 -9.00 -5.48
CA VAL A 38 -15.11 -9.07 -6.74
C VAL A 38 -15.98 -9.71 -7.82
N ARG A 39 -16.19 -9.01 -8.94
CA ARG A 39 -16.97 -9.54 -10.08
C ARG A 39 -16.31 -10.81 -10.62
N TYR A 40 -16.94 -11.96 -10.37
CA TYR A 40 -16.49 -13.24 -10.90
C TYR A 40 -16.80 -13.33 -12.41
N ARG A 41 -15.79 -13.68 -13.22
CA ARG A 41 -15.98 -13.99 -14.65
C ARG A 41 -15.63 -15.46 -14.87
N PRO A 42 -16.52 -16.27 -15.47
CA PRO A 42 -16.23 -17.67 -15.75
C PRO A 42 -15.07 -17.76 -16.75
N THR A 43 -13.92 -18.21 -16.26
CA THR A 43 -12.73 -18.49 -17.07
C THR A 43 -11.99 -19.66 -16.43
N SER A 44 -11.03 -20.25 -17.13
CA SER A 44 -10.27 -21.37 -16.57
C SER A 44 -9.57 -20.96 -15.26
N ALA A 45 -9.56 -21.86 -14.27
CA ALA A 45 -8.99 -21.59 -12.95
C ALA A 45 -7.55 -21.06 -13.03
N ALA A 46 -6.73 -21.63 -13.92
CA ALA A 46 -5.35 -21.19 -14.15
C ALA A 46 -5.26 -19.73 -14.67
N ARG A 47 -6.15 -19.34 -15.57
CA ARG A 47 -6.19 -17.97 -16.12
C ARG A 47 -6.69 -16.96 -15.09
N LEU A 48 -7.66 -17.35 -14.27
CA LEU A 48 -8.20 -16.54 -13.17
C LEU A 48 -7.14 -16.31 -12.09
N LEU A 49 -6.44 -17.37 -11.66
CA LEU A 49 -5.38 -17.30 -10.66
C LEU A 49 -4.25 -16.37 -11.11
N ARG A 50 -3.75 -16.54 -12.34
CA ARG A 50 -2.68 -15.70 -12.89
C ARG A 50 -3.09 -14.22 -12.92
N ARG A 51 -4.32 -13.91 -13.34
CA ARG A 51 -4.80 -12.53 -13.38
C ARG A 51 -4.95 -11.94 -11.98
N ASN A 52 -5.47 -12.70 -11.03
CA ASN A 52 -5.63 -12.24 -9.66
C ASN A 52 -4.28 -12.04 -8.96
N LEU A 53 -3.31 -12.93 -9.16
CA LEU A 53 -1.95 -12.74 -8.65
C LEU A 53 -1.27 -11.51 -9.26
N LEU A 54 -1.45 -11.27 -10.57
CA LEU A 54 -0.88 -10.08 -11.21
C LEU A 54 -1.54 -8.79 -10.70
N ILE A 55 -2.86 -8.74 -10.55
CA ILE A 55 -3.54 -7.50 -10.15
C ILE A 55 -3.47 -7.30 -8.63
N TYR A 56 -3.91 -8.28 -7.84
CA TYR A 56 -3.99 -8.16 -6.39
C TYR A 56 -2.66 -8.45 -5.70
N GLY A 57 -1.80 -9.29 -6.27
CA GLY A 57 -0.45 -9.51 -5.76
C GLY A 57 0.47 -8.33 -6.06
N LEU A 58 0.63 -7.95 -7.34
CA LEU A 58 1.48 -6.80 -7.67
C LEU A 58 0.91 -5.50 -7.12
N GLY A 59 -0.41 -5.30 -7.23
CA GLY A 59 -1.09 -4.15 -6.64
C GLY A 59 -0.89 -4.10 -5.13
N GLY A 60 -1.05 -5.22 -4.42
CA GLY A 60 -0.84 -5.30 -2.97
C GLY A 60 0.60 -5.04 -2.54
N VAL A 61 1.58 -5.38 -3.38
CA VAL A 61 2.99 -5.05 -3.13
C VAL A 61 3.28 -3.58 -3.43
N VAL A 62 2.81 -3.03 -4.55
CA VAL A 62 3.16 -1.67 -4.97
C VAL A 62 2.43 -0.60 -4.14
N THR A 63 1.17 -0.84 -3.78
CA THR A 63 0.32 0.13 -3.06
C THR A 63 0.93 0.65 -1.76
N PRO A 64 1.44 -0.18 -0.83
CA PRO A 64 2.02 0.32 0.42
C PRO A 64 3.29 1.15 0.20
N PHE A 65 4.13 0.79 -0.77
CA PHE A 65 5.37 1.55 -1.04
C PHE A 65 5.04 2.96 -1.55
N VAL A 66 4.12 3.05 -2.52
CA VAL A 66 3.68 4.35 -3.05
C VAL A 66 2.92 5.15 -1.99
N GLY A 67 2.02 4.51 -1.24
CA GLY A 67 1.21 5.17 -0.22
C GLY A 67 2.03 5.72 0.94
N ILE A 68 2.95 4.93 1.51
CA ILE A 68 3.82 5.36 2.60
C ILE A 68 4.74 6.50 2.14
N PHE A 69 5.29 6.42 0.93
CA PHE A 69 6.13 7.48 0.37
C PHE A 69 5.37 8.80 0.21
N LEU A 70 4.13 8.75 -0.29
CA LEU A 70 3.28 9.95 -0.41
C LEU A 70 2.91 10.54 0.95
N VAL A 71 2.59 9.68 1.93
CA VAL A 71 2.30 10.12 3.30
C VAL A 71 3.53 10.77 3.93
N ASP A 72 4.71 10.16 3.79
CA ASP A 72 5.96 10.71 4.32
C ASP A 72 6.31 12.06 3.67
N LEU A 73 6.08 12.22 2.37
CA LEU A 73 6.26 13.50 1.68
C LEU A 73 5.32 14.58 2.24
N LEU A 74 4.04 14.25 2.45
CA LEU A 74 3.07 15.18 3.03
C LEU A 74 3.41 15.55 4.48
N VAL A 75 3.85 14.59 5.28
CA VAL A 75 4.26 14.81 6.68
C VAL A 75 5.48 15.75 6.74
N ARG A 76 6.46 15.60 5.85
CA ARG A 76 7.64 16.48 5.75
C ARG A 76 7.32 17.92 5.35
N LEU A 77 6.18 18.17 4.69
CA LEU A 77 5.76 19.51 4.26
C LEU A 77 5.15 20.33 5.41
N ILE A 78 4.81 19.72 6.54
CA ILE A 78 4.24 20.40 7.71
C ILE A 78 5.41 20.93 8.57
N PRO A 79 5.58 22.27 8.71
CA PRO A 79 6.66 22.82 9.52
C PRO A 79 6.39 22.55 11.02
N GLY A 80 7.31 21.85 11.70
CA GLY A 80 7.22 21.57 13.14
C GLY A 80 7.32 20.08 13.55
N ILE A 81 7.56 19.19 12.59
CA ILE A 81 7.84 17.75 12.76
C ILE A 81 9.08 17.39 11.94
#